data_AF-A0A9N8RTC2-F1
#
_entry.id   AF-A0A9N8RTC2-F1
#
_cell.length_a   1.000
_cell.length_b   1.000
_cell.length_c   1.000
_cell.angle_alpha   90.00
_cell.angle_beta   90.00
_cell.angle_gamma   90.00
#
_symmetry.space_group_name_H-M   'P 1'
#
loop_
_entity.id
_entity.type
_entity.pdbx_description
1 polymer ?
#
loop_
_entity_poly.entity_id
_entity_poly.type
_entity_poly.pdbx_seq_one_letter_code
_entity_poly.pdbx_strand_id
1 'polypeptide(L)'
;MRSTTQRKTTLTDQQSLRHGAGSLSNYPMKLTPREKDKLLIFTAALLAERRRARGLKLNYPEAIAFISAALMEAARDGKTVAEVMHYGTTLLTRDDVMEGVPEMIPDIQVEATFPDGTKLVTVHHPIP
;
A
#
# COMPACT_ATOMS: atom_id res chain seq x y z
N MET A 1 39.37 -13.90 60.17
CA MET A 1 38.53 -12.73 59.80
C MET A 1 38.62 -12.49 58.30
N ARG A 2 37.47 -12.27 57.64
CA ARG A 2 37.23 -11.89 56.22
C ARG A 2 37.42 -13.04 55.21
N SER A 3 36.45 -13.93 55.03
CA SER A 3 35.19 -13.82 54.26
C SER A 3 35.40 -13.66 52.74
N THR A 4 35.55 -14.80 52.07
CA THR A 4 35.46 -14.98 50.62
C THR A 4 33.99 -14.88 50.20
N THR A 5 33.56 -13.72 49.70
CA THR A 5 32.20 -13.54 49.17
C THR A 5 32.17 -13.93 47.70
N GLN A 6 31.82 -15.19 47.42
CA GLN A 6 31.35 -15.62 46.10
C GLN A 6 29.99 -14.94 45.86
N ARG A 7 29.92 -14.00 44.91
CA ARG A 7 28.64 -13.49 44.41
C ARG A 7 27.99 -14.61 43.59
N LYS A 8 26.94 -15.21 44.13
CA LYS A 8 25.96 -16.01 43.38
C LYS A 8 25.32 -15.10 42.34
N THR A 9 25.71 -15.23 41.08
CA THR A 9 24.92 -14.74 39.95
C THR A 9 23.61 -15.52 39.93
N THR A 10 22.50 -14.83 40.20
CA THR A 10 21.16 -15.43 40.23
C THR A 10 20.76 -15.95 38.84
N LEU A 11 20.07 -17.08 38.78
CA LEU A 11 19.54 -17.72 37.55
C LEU A 11 18.71 -16.78 36.65
N THR A 12 18.26 -15.65 37.19
CA THR A 12 17.56 -14.57 36.47
C THR A 12 18.46 -13.83 35.46
N ASP A 13 19.78 -13.77 35.70
CA ASP A 13 20.74 -13.07 34.82
C ASP A 13 21.21 -13.90 33.62
N GLN A 14 20.92 -15.21 33.59
CA GLN A 14 21.24 -16.07 32.45
C GLN A 14 20.08 -16.20 31.45
N GLN A 15 18.88 -15.70 31.77
CA GLN A 15 17.75 -15.68 30.84
C GLN A 15 17.72 -14.44 29.93
N SER A 16 18.44 -13.37 30.28
CA SER A 16 18.50 -12.12 29.51
C SER A 16 19.52 -12.13 28.35
N LEU A 17 20.37 -13.16 28.26
CA LEU A 17 21.42 -13.29 27.22
C LEU A 17 21.08 -14.28 26.09
N ARG A 18 19.82 -14.73 26.00
CA ARG A 18 19.30 -15.59 24.91
C ARG A 18 18.33 -14.87 23.97
N HIS A 19 18.44 -13.56 23.82
CA HIS A 19 17.75 -12.82 22.76
C HIS A 19 18.75 -12.41 21.69
N GLY A 20 19.11 -13.42 20.89
CA GLY A 20 19.79 -13.22 19.61
C GLY A 20 18.85 -12.57 18.59
N ALA A 21 19.47 -11.75 17.73
CA ALA A 21 18.89 -11.03 16.59
C ALA A 21 17.83 -9.98 16.93
N GLY A 22 18.20 -8.71 16.72
CA GLY A 22 17.28 -7.58 16.80
C GLY A 22 16.06 -7.78 15.90
N SER A 23 14.95 -8.16 16.51
CA SER A 23 13.63 -8.07 15.90
C SER A 23 13.29 -6.59 15.76
N LEU A 24 13.09 -6.12 14.53
CA LEU A 24 12.51 -4.80 14.23
C LEU A 24 11.05 -4.66 14.74
N SER A 25 10.54 -5.62 15.53
CA SER A 25 9.16 -5.65 16.03
C SER A 25 8.86 -4.69 17.18
N ASN A 26 9.79 -3.84 17.62
CA ASN A 26 9.56 -3.03 18.84
C ASN A 26 8.79 -1.72 18.63
N TYR A 27 8.33 -1.43 17.41
CA TYR A 27 7.15 -0.59 17.16
C TYR A 27 6.40 -1.14 15.93
N PRO A 28 5.48 -2.10 16.09
CA PRO A 28 4.70 -2.57 14.96
C PRO A 28 3.86 -1.42 14.44
N MET A 29 3.96 -1.10 13.14
CA MET A 29 2.97 -0.27 12.47
C MET A 29 1.59 -0.87 12.78
N LYS A 30 0.70 -0.09 13.40
CA LYS A 30 -0.62 -0.55 13.84
C LYS A 30 -1.60 -0.63 12.67
N LEU A 31 -1.23 -1.41 11.66
CA LEU A 31 -2.00 -1.55 10.43
C LEU A 31 -3.20 -2.47 10.69
N THR A 32 -4.39 -1.91 10.48
CA THR A 32 -5.62 -2.64 10.31
C THR A 32 -5.54 -3.58 9.10
N PRO A 33 -6.35 -4.65 9.04
CA PRO A 33 -6.42 -5.52 7.86
C PRO A 33 -6.64 -4.73 6.55
N ARG A 34 -7.54 -3.74 6.59
CA ARG A 34 -7.82 -2.85 5.46
C ARG A 34 -6.60 -2.04 5.01
N GLU A 35 -5.78 -1.54 5.93
CA GLU A 35 -4.54 -0.84 5.56
C GLU A 35 -3.51 -1.79 4.92
N LYS A 36 -3.47 -3.05 5.36
CA LYS A 36 -2.64 -4.09 4.71
C LYS A 36 -3.13 -4.39 3.29
N ASP A 37 -4.45 -4.46 3.07
CA ASP A 37 -5.02 -4.65 1.73
C ASP A 37 -4.66 -3.49 0.80
N LYS A 38 -4.68 -2.25 1.29
CA LYS A 38 -4.21 -1.07 0.51
C LYS A 38 -2.73 -1.17 0.14
N LEU A 39 -1.88 -1.72 1.00
CA LEU A 39 -0.48 -1.98 0.66
C LEU A 39 -0.31 -3.07 -0.41
N LEU A 40 -1.20 -4.07 -0.46
CA LEU A 40 -1.23 -5.05 -1.55
C LEU A 40 -1.61 -4.39 -2.88
N ILE A 41 -2.60 -3.49 -2.88
CA ILE A 41 -2.95 -2.69 -4.07
C ILE A 41 -1.74 -1.89 -4.56
N PHE A 42 -1.06 -1.19 -3.65
CA PHE A 42 0.14 -0.42 -4.00
C PHE A 42 1.25 -1.32 -4.59
N THR A 43 1.46 -2.51 -4.02
CA THR A 43 2.45 -3.47 -4.53
C THR A 43 2.10 -3.94 -5.95
N ALA A 44 0.83 -4.23 -6.21
CA ALA A 44 0.34 -4.59 -7.55
C ALA A 44 0.49 -3.43 -8.54
N ALA A 45 0.24 -2.19 -8.11
CA ALA A 45 0.41 -0.99 -8.91
C ALA A 45 1.88 -0.76 -9.31
N LEU A 46 2.83 -0.94 -8.39
CA LEU A 46 4.27 -0.87 -8.69
C LEU A 46 4.70 -1.94 -9.71
N LEU A 47 4.13 -3.14 -9.63
CA LEU A 47 4.38 -4.19 -10.62
C LEU A 47 3.82 -3.79 -12.00
N ALA A 48 2.60 -3.24 -12.04
CA ALA A 48 1.97 -2.74 -13.26
C ALA A 48 2.79 -1.59 -13.89
N GLU A 49 3.18 -0.60 -13.09
CA GLU A 49 4.02 0.53 -13.52
C GLU A 49 5.32 0.04 -14.16
N ARG A 50 6.03 -0.90 -13.53
CA ARG A 50 7.27 -1.48 -14.07
C ARG A 50 7.05 -2.25 -15.37
N ARG A 51 5.89 -2.88 -15.57
CA ARG A 51 5.54 -3.57 -16.82
C ARG A 51 5.26 -2.56 -17.93
N ARG A 52 4.44 -1.54 -17.64
CA ARG A 52 4.15 -0.43 -18.57
C ARG A 52 5.41 0.33 -18.97
N ALA A 53 6.31 0.61 -18.03
CA ALA A 53 7.59 1.27 -18.30
C ALA A 53 8.51 0.49 -19.26
N ARG A 54 8.29 -0.82 -19.43
CA ARG A 54 9.00 -1.66 -20.43
C ARG A 54 8.19 -1.87 -21.72
N GLY A 55 7.09 -1.13 -21.91
CA GLY A 55 6.26 -1.16 -23.11
C GLY A 55 5.19 -2.25 -23.13
N LEU A 56 4.88 -2.89 -22.01
CA LEU A 56 3.77 -3.84 -21.94
C LEU A 56 2.44 -3.12 -21.75
N LYS A 57 1.45 -3.50 -22.56
CA LYS A 57 0.04 -3.16 -22.33
C LYS A 57 -0.46 -3.84 -21.06
N LEU A 58 -1.09 -3.06 -20.19
CA LEU A 58 -1.62 -3.57 -18.92
C LEU A 58 -2.86 -4.44 -19.14
N ASN A 59 -2.97 -5.51 -18.36
CA ASN A 59 -4.20 -6.31 -18.27
C ASN A 59 -5.19 -5.71 -17.24
N TYR A 60 -6.35 -6.34 -17.10
CA TYR A 60 -7.42 -5.91 -16.19
C TYR A 60 -6.97 -5.63 -14.75
N PRO A 61 -6.37 -6.58 -13.99
CA PRO A 61 -5.99 -6.30 -12.60
C PRO A 61 -4.86 -5.28 -12.48
N GLU A 62 -3.96 -5.20 -13.47
CA GLU A 62 -2.90 -4.20 -13.50
C GLU A 62 -3.44 -2.79 -13.69
N ALA A 63 -4.41 -2.60 -14.59
CA ALA A 63 -5.05 -1.30 -14.82
C ALA A 63 -5.79 -0.82 -13.57
N ILE A 64 -6.57 -1.70 -12.93
CA ILE A 64 -7.27 -1.38 -11.68
C ILE A 64 -6.28 -1.00 -10.58
N ALA A 65 -5.22 -1.80 -10.38
CA ALA A 65 -4.23 -1.52 -9.34
C ALA A 65 -3.52 -0.18 -9.58
N PHE A 66 -3.10 0.07 -10.82
CA PHE A 66 -2.41 1.30 -11.23
C PHE A 66 -3.25 2.54 -10.94
N ILE A 67 -4.50 2.56 -11.41
CA ILE A 67 -5.41 3.68 -11.17
C ILE A 67 -5.70 3.81 -9.68
N SER A 68 -6.06 2.71 -9.00
CA SER A 68 -6.43 2.75 -7.58
C SER A 68 -5.34 3.31 -6.68
N ALA A 69 -4.08 2.93 -6.92
CA ALA A 69 -2.95 3.48 -6.19
C ALA A 69 -2.79 4.99 -6.43
N ALA A 70 -2.90 5.44 -7.68
CA ALA A 70 -2.82 6.86 -8.01
C ALA A 70 -3.95 7.69 -7.36
N LEU A 71 -5.16 7.14 -7.21
CA LEU A 71 -6.25 7.81 -6.50
C LEU A 71 -5.95 7.95 -5.00
N MET A 72 -5.39 6.90 -4.37
CA MET A 72 -5.00 6.94 -2.96
C MET A 72 -3.92 7.98 -2.70
N GLU A 73 -2.90 8.06 -3.56
CA GLU A 73 -1.84 9.06 -3.45
C GLU A 73 -2.38 10.48 -3.69
N ALA A 74 -3.26 10.67 -4.69
CA ALA A 74 -3.89 11.97 -4.93
C ALA A 74 -4.73 12.47 -3.74
N ALA A 75 -5.45 11.57 -3.07
CA ALA A 75 -6.14 11.91 -1.83
C ALA A 75 -5.16 12.25 -0.70
N ARG A 76 -4.04 11.52 -0.61
CA ARG A 76 -2.98 11.76 0.38
C ARG A 76 -2.28 13.11 0.17
N ASP A 77 -2.14 13.54 -1.08
CA ASP A 77 -1.62 14.84 -1.50
C ASP A 77 -2.58 16.01 -1.19
N GLY A 78 -3.80 15.69 -0.75
CA GLY A 78 -4.79 16.69 -0.35
C GLY A 78 -5.68 17.21 -1.48
N LYS A 79 -5.71 16.53 -2.64
CA LYS A 79 -6.72 16.81 -3.66
C LYS A 79 -8.12 16.58 -3.10
N THR A 80 -9.09 17.36 -3.57
CA THR A 80 -10.51 17.15 -3.27
C THR A 80 -11.03 15.88 -3.93
N VAL A 81 -12.16 15.34 -3.45
CA VAL A 81 -12.81 14.17 -4.05
C VAL A 81 -13.07 14.37 -5.54
N ALA A 82 -13.56 15.56 -5.93
CA ALA A 82 -13.85 15.88 -7.33
C ALA A 82 -12.58 15.89 -8.21
N GLU A 83 -11.48 16.44 -7.69
CA GLU A 83 -10.19 16.42 -8.39
C GLU A 83 -9.64 15.00 -8.53
N VAL A 84 -9.79 14.15 -7.50
CA VAL A 84 -9.39 12.73 -7.58
C VAL A 84 -10.24 11.97 -8.59
N MET A 85 -11.56 12.21 -8.62
CA MET A 85 -12.47 11.59 -9.60
C MET A 85 -12.05 11.94 -11.03
N HIS A 86 -11.81 13.23 -11.31
CA HIS A 86 -11.36 13.66 -12.62
C HIS A 86 -9.96 13.15 -12.96
N TYR A 87 -9.03 13.20 -12.02
CA TYR A 87 -7.66 12.70 -12.21
C TYR A 87 -7.65 11.22 -12.62
N GLY A 88 -8.55 10.40 -12.05
CA GLY A 88 -8.68 9.00 -12.38
C GLY A 88 -8.92 8.69 -13.85
N THR A 89 -9.54 9.60 -14.61
CA THR A 89 -9.83 9.41 -16.05
C THR A 89 -8.68 9.83 -16.97
N THR A 90 -7.54 10.27 -16.40
CA THR A 90 -6.40 10.82 -17.15
C THR A 90 -5.17 9.91 -17.14
N LEU A 91 -5.23 8.82 -16.36
CA LEU A 91 -4.07 8.01 -16.00
C LEU A 91 -3.67 6.98 -17.05
N LEU A 92 -4.66 6.39 -17.72
CA LEU A 92 -4.48 5.36 -18.74
C LEU A 92 -5.36 5.67 -19.93
N THR A 93 -4.82 5.41 -21.11
CA THR A 93 -5.52 5.43 -22.39
C THR A 93 -5.74 4.00 -22.89
N ARG A 94 -6.56 3.85 -23.93
CA ARG A 94 -6.74 2.56 -24.63
C ARG A 94 -5.43 1.96 -25.14
N ASP A 95 -4.43 2.81 -25.43
CA ASP A 95 -3.12 2.34 -25.90
C ASP A 95 -2.27 1.74 -24.78
N ASP A 96 -2.50 2.13 -23.53
CA ASP A 96 -1.77 1.63 -22.37
C ASP A 96 -2.23 0.23 -21.92
N VAL A 97 -3.37 -0.23 -22.40
CA VAL A 97 -4.02 -1.46 -21.95
C VAL A 97 -4.27 -2.47 -23.08
N MET A 98 -4.53 -3.71 -22.70
CA MET A 98 -4.93 -4.77 -23.63
C MET A 98 -6.35 -4.50 -24.18
N GLU A 99 -6.64 -5.07 -25.34
CA GLU A 99 -7.97 -5.00 -25.97
C GLU A 99 -9.07 -5.50 -25.01
N GLY A 100 -10.21 -4.79 -24.98
CA GLY A 100 -11.37 -5.11 -24.14
C GLY A 100 -11.24 -4.68 -22.67
N VAL A 101 -10.04 -4.35 -22.18
CA VAL A 101 -9.85 -3.88 -20.79
C VAL A 101 -10.65 -2.61 -20.48
N PRO A 102 -10.72 -1.57 -21.36
CA PRO A 102 -11.52 -0.38 -21.09
C PRO A 102 -13.01 -0.71 -20.85
N GLU A 103 -13.57 -1.62 -21.65
CA GLU A 103 -14.97 -2.04 -21.55
C GLU A 103 -15.24 -2.89 -20.30
N MET A 104 -14.24 -3.63 -19.82
CA MET A 104 -14.34 -4.43 -18.60
C MET A 104 -14.33 -3.59 -17.32
N ILE A 105 -13.89 -2.32 -17.38
CA ILE A 105 -13.74 -1.43 -16.22
C ILE A 105 -14.70 -0.23 -16.37
N PRO A 106 -16.01 -0.42 -16.14
CA PRO A 106 -16.99 0.68 -16.22
C PRO A 106 -16.78 1.71 -15.10
N ASP A 107 -16.32 1.26 -13.94
CA ASP A 107 -15.95 2.11 -12.82
C ASP A 107 -14.87 1.47 -11.94
N ILE A 108 -14.15 2.33 -11.22
CA ILE A 108 -13.24 1.95 -10.14
C ILE A 108 -13.70 2.65 -8.87
N GLN A 109 -13.83 1.88 -7.78
CA GLN A 109 -14.20 2.37 -6.47
C GLN A 109 -13.08 2.14 -5.47
N VAL A 110 -12.63 3.21 -4.81
CA VAL A 110 -11.54 3.16 -3.84
C VAL A 110 -11.90 3.99 -2.62
N GLU A 111 -11.72 3.42 -1.44
CA GLU A 111 -11.72 4.21 -0.21
C GLU A 111 -10.35 4.84 0.02
N ALA A 112 -10.28 6.16 -0.11
CA ALA A 112 -9.06 6.93 0.08
C ALA A 112 -9.17 7.81 1.34
N THR A 113 -8.04 8.05 2.01
CA THR A 113 -7.98 8.86 3.22
C THR A 113 -7.53 10.27 2.86
N PHE A 114 -8.49 11.20 2.91
CA PHE A 114 -8.29 12.63 2.66
C PHE A 114 -7.93 13.36 3.96
N PRO A 115 -7.45 14.62 3.89
CA PRO A 115 -7.19 15.43 5.09
C PRO A 115 -8.39 15.56 6.04
N ASP A 116 -9.61 15.47 5.52
CA ASP A 116 -10.86 15.55 6.28
C ASP A 116 -11.54 14.20 6.55
N GLY A 117 -10.86 13.09 6.28
CA GLY A 117 -11.31 11.74 6.61
C GLY A 117 -11.35 10.77 5.43
N THR A 118 -11.75 9.54 5.71
CA THR A 118 -11.87 8.49 4.67
C THR A 118 -13.16 8.65 3.89
N LYS A 119 -13.06 8.62 2.55
CA LYS A 119 -14.18 8.75 1.63
C LYS A 119 -14.09 7.69 0.53
N LEU A 120 -15.24 7.23 0.06
CA LEU A 120 -15.34 6.40 -1.14
C LEU A 120 -15.26 7.31 -2.37
N VAL A 121 -14.33 7.02 -3.27
CA VAL A 121 -14.18 7.69 -4.56
C VAL A 121 -14.60 6.71 -5.65
N THR A 122 -15.46 7.16 -6.55
CA THR A 122 -15.88 6.40 -7.73
C THR A 122 -15.42 7.14 -8.98
N VAL A 123 -14.63 6.48 -9.82
CA VAL A 123 -14.21 6.98 -11.13
C VAL A 123 -14.97 6.21 -12.19
N HIS A 124 -15.82 6.89 -12.95
CA HIS A 124 -16.56 6.31 -14.06
C HIS A 124 -15.72 6.37 -15.34
N HIS A 125 -15.73 5.27 -16.11
CA HIS A 125 -14.98 5.13 -17.37
C HIS A 125 -13.54 5.63 -17.26
N PRO A 126 -12.72 5.07 -16.34
CA PRO A 126 -11.38 5.58 -16.05
C PRO A 126 -10.40 5.46 -17.23
N ILE A 127 -10.76 4.70 -18.27
CA ILE A 127 -9.99 4.52 -19.50
C ILE A 127 -10.90 4.92 -20.68
N PRO A 128 -10.89 6.20 -21.11
CA PRO A 128 -11.75 6.68 -22.19
C PRO A 128 -11.40 6.09 -23.56
#